data_AF-A0A6I5CB95-F1
#
_entry.id   AF-A0A6I5CB95-F1
#
_cell.length_a   1.000
_cell.length_b   1.000
_cell.length_c   1.000
_cell.angle_alpha   90.00
_cell.angle_beta   90.00
_cell.angle_gamma   90.00
#
_symmetry.space_group_name_H-M   'P 1'
#
loop_
_entity.id
_entity.type
_entity.pdbx_description
1 polymer ?
#
loop_
_entity_poly.entity_id
_entity_poly.type
_entity_poly.pdbx_seq_one_letter_code
_entity_poly.pdbx_strand_id
1 'polypeptide(L)'
;TNGDHQGTATLTFTDGTTAQTGLAFGDWTKPGGGSDPVYGNTVVARTEYRNTPHGKGEPVYVFATRPYEIPDGKQLKSVTLPKDGNLHVFSLGLG
;
A
#
# COMPACT_ATOMS: atom_id res chain seq x y z
N THR A 1 -8.94 0.67 14.30
CA THR A 1 -8.72 -0.52 13.47
C THR A 1 -7.40 -1.15 13.88
N ASN A 2 -7.28 -2.48 13.80
CA ASN A 2 -6.01 -3.19 13.92
C ASN A 2 -5.17 -2.73 12.73
N GLY A 3 -4.33 -1.69 12.86
CA GLY A 3 -3.33 -1.22 11.88
C GLY A 3 -3.71 -1.03 10.39
N ASP A 4 -4.98 -1.15 9.98
CA ASP A 4 -5.40 -0.84 8.62
C ASP A 4 -5.26 0.68 8.40
N HIS A 5 -4.62 1.08 7.30
CA HIS A 5 -4.36 2.49 6.99
C HIS A 5 -4.79 2.84 5.57
N GLN A 6 -5.42 4.00 5.43
CA GLN A 6 -5.89 4.53 4.15
C GLN A 6 -5.56 6.01 4.03
N GLY A 7 -5.21 6.44 2.83
CA GLY A 7 -5.01 7.82 2.47
C GLY A 7 -5.16 8.02 0.97
N THR A 8 -4.79 9.20 0.51
CA THR A 8 -4.85 9.57 -0.90
C THR A 8 -3.46 10.00 -1.35
N ALA A 9 -2.98 9.43 -2.44
CA ALA A 9 -1.79 9.89 -3.13
C ALA A 9 -2.17 10.82 -4.28
N THR A 10 -1.39 11.87 -4.48
CA THR A 10 -1.56 12.80 -5.62
C THR A 10 -0.54 12.44 -6.69
N LEU A 11 -1.01 12.21 -7.92
CA LEU A 11 -0.19 12.02 -9.10
C LEU A 11 -0.06 13.37 -9.81
N THR A 12 1.17 13.74 -10.16
CA THR A 12 1.44 14.89 -11.02
C THR A 12 2.01 14.41 -12.33
N PHE A 13 1.44 14.86 -13.44
CA PHE A 13 1.87 14.50 -14.79
C PHE A 13 2.83 15.55 -15.37
N THR A 14 3.56 15.16 -16.41
CA THR A 14 4.54 16.03 -17.08
C THR A 14 3.92 17.26 -17.74
N ASP A 15 2.63 17.19 -18.11
CA ASP A 15 1.86 18.32 -18.66
C ASP A 15 1.31 19.28 -17.59
N GLY A 16 1.65 19.06 -16.31
CA GLY A 16 1.23 19.89 -15.19
C GLY A 16 -0.15 19.54 -14.63
N THR A 17 -0.90 18.63 -15.26
CA THR A 17 -2.17 18.14 -14.69
C THR A 17 -1.94 17.22 -13.49
N THR A 18 -2.96 17.05 -12.67
CA THR A 18 -2.91 16.17 -11.50
C THR A 18 -4.10 15.20 -11.48
N ALA A 19 -3.89 14.06 -10.81
CA ALA A 19 -4.93 13.12 -10.45
C ALA A 19 -4.75 12.67 -9.00
N GLN A 20 -5.77 12.02 -8.44
CA GLN A 20 -5.71 11.42 -7.12
C GLN A 20 -6.01 9.93 -7.22
N THR A 21 -5.33 9.13 -6.40
CA THR A 21 -5.61 7.71 -6.24
C THR A 21 -5.67 7.34 -4.77
N GLY A 22 -6.54 6.38 -4.44
CA GLY A 22 -6.59 5.80 -3.11
C GLY A 22 -5.34 4.99 -2.82
N LEU A 23 -4.78 5.18 -1.64
CA LEU A 23 -3.65 4.42 -1.11
C LEU A 23 -4.14 3.73 0.18
N ALA A 24 -4.48 2.45 0.08
CA ALA A 24 -5.09 1.71 1.17
C ALA A 24 -4.36 0.37 1.37
N PHE A 25 -3.98 0.10 2.61
CA PHE A 25 -3.33 -1.14 3.03
C PHE A 25 -4.05 -1.75 4.22
N GLY A 26 -4.25 -3.06 4.18
CA GLY A 26 -4.57 -3.82 5.38
C GLY A 26 -3.40 -3.85 6.36
N ASP A 27 -3.70 -4.05 7.63
CA ASP A 27 -2.70 -4.29 8.67
C ASP A 27 -1.79 -5.45 8.30
N TRP A 28 -0.51 -5.23 8.48
CA TRP A 28 0.55 -6.16 8.11
C TRP A 28 0.54 -7.47 8.91
N THR A 29 -0.26 -7.58 9.98
CA THR A 29 -0.47 -8.78 10.80
C THR A 29 -1.91 -9.31 10.75
N LYS A 30 -2.91 -8.42 10.67
CA LYS A 30 -4.33 -8.74 10.74
C LYS A 30 -5.17 -7.88 9.78
N PRO A 31 -5.00 -8.02 8.45
CA PRO A 31 -5.72 -7.20 7.48
C PRO A 31 -7.23 -7.31 7.69
N GLY A 32 -7.92 -6.18 7.87
CA GLY A 32 -9.36 -6.16 8.16
C GLY A 32 -9.76 -6.84 9.47
N GLY A 33 -8.81 -7.13 10.37
CA GLY A 33 -9.00 -7.94 11.57
C GLY A 33 -8.92 -9.45 11.37
N GLY A 34 -8.67 -9.93 10.15
CA GLY A 34 -8.55 -11.35 9.79
C GLY A 34 -7.19 -11.67 9.15
N SER A 35 -7.22 -12.51 8.11
CA SER A 35 -6.03 -12.90 7.33
C SER A 35 -6.16 -12.67 5.83
N ASP A 36 -7.36 -12.31 5.37
CA ASP A 36 -7.63 -12.07 3.97
C ASP A 36 -7.24 -10.64 3.58
N PRO A 37 -6.60 -10.43 2.42
CA PRO A 37 -6.31 -9.08 1.95
C PRO A 37 -7.58 -8.24 1.80
N VAL A 38 -7.49 -6.99 2.22
CA VAL A 38 -8.58 -6.00 2.10
C VAL A 38 -8.23 -4.95 1.05
N TYR A 39 -9.20 -4.09 0.70
CA TYR A 39 -8.99 -2.96 -0.23
C TYR A 39 -8.48 -3.35 -1.63
N GLY A 40 -8.70 -4.60 -2.05
CA GLY A 40 -8.15 -5.12 -3.30
C GLY A 40 -6.62 -5.26 -3.29
N ASN A 41 -6.01 -5.32 -2.11
CA ASN A 41 -4.59 -5.58 -1.96
C ASN A 41 -4.22 -6.97 -2.50
N THR A 42 -3.04 -7.07 -3.11
CA THR A 42 -2.41 -8.36 -3.44
C THR A 42 -1.29 -8.63 -2.45
N VAL A 43 -1.13 -9.88 -2.01
CA VAL A 43 0.00 -10.30 -1.17
C VAL A 43 1.25 -10.39 -2.03
N VAL A 44 2.22 -9.51 -1.78
CA VAL A 44 3.54 -9.53 -2.42
C VAL A 44 4.45 -10.52 -1.72
N ALA A 45 4.42 -10.51 -0.39
CA ALA A 45 5.18 -11.44 0.43
C ALA A 45 4.40 -11.78 1.70
N ARG A 46 4.64 -12.99 2.20
CA ARG A 46 4.15 -13.46 3.48
C ARG A 46 5.26 -14.23 4.18
N THR A 47 5.48 -13.94 5.46
CA THR A 47 6.39 -14.74 6.28
C THR A 47 5.65 -15.93 6.89
N GLU A 48 6.39 -16.97 7.31
CA GLU A 48 5.80 -18.03 8.12
C GLU A 48 5.44 -17.56 9.54
N TYR A 49 6.19 -16.59 10.07
CA TYR A 49 6.00 -16.02 11.41
C TYR A 49 6.67 -14.65 11.52
N ARG A 50 6.39 -13.92 12.60
CA ARG A 50 7.21 -12.77 13.04
C ARG A 50 7.97 -13.07 14.31
N ASN A 51 9.11 -12.42 14.50
CA ASN A 51 9.83 -12.51 15.76
C ASN A 51 9.10 -11.70 16.85
N THR A 52 9.02 -12.27 18.05
CA THR A 52 8.49 -11.62 19.26
C THR A 52 9.42 -11.92 20.44
N PRO A 53 9.31 -11.17 21.56
CA PRO A 53 10.06 -11.49 22.79
C PRO A 53 9.79 -12.90 23.34
N HIS A 54 8.70 -13.56 22.93
CA HIS A 54 8.30 -14.89 23.36
C HIS A 54 8.54 -15.97 22.29
N GLY A 55 9.30 -15.66 21.24
CA GLY A 55 9.57 -16.56 20.12
C GLY A 55 8.75 -16.23 18.87
N LYS A 56 8.30 -17.26 18.15
CA LYS A 56 7.54 -17.10 16.89
C LYS A 56 6.13 -16.59 17.19
N GLY A 57 5.74 -15.48 16.57
CA GLY A 57 4.37 -14.95 16.55
C GLY A 57 3.69 -15.16 15.21
N GLU A 58 2.54 -14.50 15.01
CA GLU A 58 1.75 -14.66 13.78
C GLU A 58 2.50 -14.26 12.50
N PRO A 59 2.19 -14.89 11.35
CA PRO A 59 2.61 -14.45 10.02
C PRO A 59 2.38 -12.97 9.77
N VAL A 60 3.18 -12.40 8.87
CA VAL A 60 3.02 -11.01 8.44
C VAL A 60 3.05 -10.87 6.94
N TYR A 61 2.50 -9.77 6.45
CA TYR A 61 2.22 -9.52 5.05
C TYR A 61 2.90 -8.26 4.55
N VAL A 62 3.35 -8.31 3.30
CA VAL A 62 3.65 -7.13 2.49
C VAL A 62 2.62 -7.10 1.36
N PHE A 63 1.93 -5.98 1.23
CA PHE A 63 0.85 -5.81 0.26
C PHE A 63 1.27 -4.87 -0.87
N ALA A 64 0.68 -5.10 -2.05
CA ALA A 64 0.59 -4.12 -3.13
C ALA A 64 -0.86 -3.62 -3.20
N THR A 65 -1.04 -2.33 -3.51
CA THR A 65 -2.37 -1.80 -3.80
C THR A 65 -2.87 -2.29 -5.15
N ARG A 66 -4.16 -2.07 -5.41
CA ARG A 66 -4.65 -2.07 -6.79
C ARG A 66 -3.84 -1.02 -7.60
N PRO A 67 -3.34 -1.37 -8.81
CA PRO A 67 -2.66 -0.41 -9.67
C PRO A 67 -3.56 0.76 -10.05
N TYR A 68 -2.95 1.94 -10.21
CA TYR A 68 -3.59 3.07 -10.86
C TYR A 68 -3.25 3.03 -12.36
N GLU A 69 -4.28 3.00 -13.20
CA GLU A 69 -4.12 3.05 -14.66
C GLU A 69 -3.85 4.49 -15.09
N ILE A 70 -2.65 4.75 -15.61
CA ILE A 70 -2.30 6.07 -16.15
C ILE A 70 -3.08 6.28 -17.46
N PRO A 71 -3.84 7.39 -17.61
CA PRO A 71 -4.56 7.65 -18.84
C PRO A 71 -3.64 7.73 -20.06
N ASP A 72 -4.14 7.29 -21.21
CA ASP A 72 -3.38 7.31 -22.47
C ASP A 72 -2.80 8.70 -22.77
N GLY A 73 -1.54 8.72 -23.19
CA GLY A 73 -0.80 9.94 -23.50
C GLY A 73 -0.33 10.76 -22.29
N LYS A 74 -0.67 10.37 -21.05
CA LYS A 74 -0.11 10.97 -19.84
C LYS A 74 1.20 10.28 -19.45
N GLN A 75 2.14 11.06 -18.93
CA GLN A 75 3.37 10.54 -18.32
C GLN A 75 3.47 11.04 -16.89
N LEU A 76 3.70 10.12 -15.96
CA LEU A 76 3.84 10.45 -14.55
C LEU A 76 5.16 11.17 -14.30
N LYS A 77 5.09 12.30 -13.59
CA LYS A 77 6.25 13.08 -13.15
C LYS A 77 6.60 12.80 -11.69
N SER A 78 5.59 12.75 -10.82
CA SER A 78 5.80 12.49 -9.39
C SER A 78 4.55 11.91 -8.73
N VAL A 79 4.77 11.21 -7.62
CA VAL A 79 3.72 10.79 -6.69
C VAL A 79 3.98 11.47 -5.35
N THR A 80 2.99 12.17 -4.82
CA THR A 80 3.00 12.74 -3.48
C THR A 80 2.18 11.85 -2.57
N LEU A 81 2.83 11.25 -1.57
CA LEU A 81 2.19 10.39 -0.58
C LEU A 81 1.43 11.21 0.48
N PRO A 82 0.37 10.65 1.10
CA PRO A 82 -0.27 11.28 2.24
C PRO A 82 0.73 11.40 3.40
N LYS A 83 0.58 12.45 4.21
CA LYS A 83 1.38 12.63 5.42
C LYS A 83 0.80 11.74 6.53
N ASP A 84 1.15 10.46 6.49
CA ASP A 84 0.78 9.46 7.50
C ASP A 84 2.02 8.67 7.93
N GLY A 85 2.41 8.81 9.20
CA GLY A 85 3.59 8.15 9.76
C GLY A 85 3.43 6.64 9.99
N ASN A 86 2.19 6.12 9.93
CA ASN A 86 1.90 4.70 10.07
C ASN A 86 1.80 3.98 8.73
N LEU A 87 1.83 4.72 7.62
CA LEU A 87 1.84 4.17 6.28
C LEU A 87 3.28 4.04 5.78
N HIS A 88 3.68 2.83 5.41
CA HIS A 88 5.02 2.53 4.93
C HIS A 88 4.99 2.07 3.47
N VAL A 89 5.68 2.80 2.60
CA VAL A 89 5.88 2.43 1.19
C VAL A 89 7.35 2.08 0.98
N PHE A 90 7.61 0.85 0.56
CA PHE A 90 8.96 0.37 0.30
C PHE A 90 9.35 0.46 -1.18
N SER A 91 8.38 0.46 -2.08
CA SER A 91 8.62 0.55 -3.53
C SER A 91 7.42 1.18 -4.25
N LEU A 92 7.72 1.81 -5.38
CA LEU A 92 6.75 2.27 -6.37
C LEU A 92 7.28 1.79 -7.73
N GLY A 93 6.44 1.06 -8.47
CA GLY A 93 6.77 0.56 -9.81
C GLY A 93 5.96 1.29 -10.88
N LEU A 94 6.59 1.52 -12.03
CA LEU A 94 5.93 1.84 -13.28
C LEU A 94 6.13 0.62 -14.20
N GLY A 95 5.06 0.22 -14.91
CA GLY A 95 5.11 -0.89 -15.87
C GLY A 95 5.94 -0.55 -17.10
#